data_AF-A0A6J1QQN7-F1
#
_entry.id   AF-A0A6J1QQN7-F1
#
_cell.length_a   1.000
_cell.length_b   1.000
_cell.length_c   1.000
_cell.angle_alpha   90.00
_cell.angle_beta   90.00
_cell.angle_gamma   90.00
#
_symmetry.space_group_name_H-M   'P 1'
#
loop_
_entity.id
_entity.type
_entity.pdbx_description
1 polymer ?
#
loop_
_entity_poly.entity_id
_entity_poly.type
_entity_poly.pdbx_seq_one_letter_code
_entity_poly.pdbx_strand_id
1 'polypeptide(L)'
;MSMMRFIYLISVAINLCGHMCLFCAVGEILVAKCEAIYHAAYEHEWYKLKPKKAKILLLIMIRANKPLYITAGKIFPMTMSTFCNLIKTSAGYISFLFAMQG
;
A
#
# COMPACT_ATOMS: atom_id res chain seq x y z
N MET A 1 -10.12 -13.92 -33.29
CA MET A 1 -8.99 -13.08 -32.80
C MET A 1 -9.41 -11.95 -31.85
N SER A 2 -10.57 -11.30 -32.03
CA SER A 2 -11.01 -10.21 -31.12
C SER A 2 -11.26 -10.69 -29.68
N MET A 3 -12.03 -11.77 -29.49
CA MET A 3 -12.40 -12.28 -28.15
C MET A 3 -11.21 -12.72 -27.29
N MET A 4 -10.20 -13.37 -27.87
CA MET A 4 -8.98 -13.74 -27.12
C MET A 4 -8.18 -12.53 -26.63
N ARG A 5 -8.16 -11.42 -27.40
CA ARG A 5 -7.48 -10.19 -26.97
C ARG A 5 -8.22 -9.53 -25.81
N PHE A 6 -9.55 -9.50 -25.85
CA PHE A 6 -10.35 -9.01 -24.71
C PHE A 6 -10.12 -9.85 -23.46
N ILE A 7 -10.16 -11.18 -23.57
CA ILE A 7 -9.90 -12.08 -22.44
C ILE A 7 -8.49 -11.86 -21.88
N TYR A 8 -7.48 -11.68 -22.75
CA TYR A 8 -6.11 -11.40 -22.33
C TYR A 8 -5.97 -10.03 -21.62
N LEU A 9 -6.62 -8.98 -22.11
CA LEU A 9 -6.58 -7.67 -21.47
C LEU A 9 -7.25 -7.70 -20.08
N ILE A 10 -8.38 -8.39 -19.97
CA ILE A 10 -9.08 -8.57 -18.69
C ILE A 10 -8.22 -9.39 -17.71
N SER A 11 -7.59 -10.47 -18.15
CA SER A 11 -6.74 -11.28 -17.27
C SER A 11 -5.51 -10.50 -16.77
N VAL A 12 -4.87 -9.69 -17.61
CA VAL A 12 -3.75 -8.81 -17.21
C VAL A 12 -4.22 -7.76 -16.21
N ALA A 13 -5.38 -7.13 -16.44
CA ALA A 13 -5.94 -6.14 -15.52
C ALA A 13 -6.23 -6.73 -14.13
N ILE A 14 -6.81 -7.93 -14.07
CA ILE A 14 -7.08 -8.63 -12.81
C ILE A 14 -5.79 -8.95 -12.07
N ASN A 15 -4.76 -9.45 -12.76
CA ASN A 15 -3.46 -9.75 -12.16
C ASN A 15 -2.79 -8.50 -11.57
N LEU A 16 -2.80 -7.39 -12.32
CA LEU A 16 -2.23 -6.12 -11.86
C LEU A 16 -2.95 -5.59 -10.62
N CYS A 17 -4.29 -5.59 -10.64
CA CYS A 17 -5.11 -5.21 -9.50
C CYS A 17 -4.82 -6.10 -8.28
N GLY A 18 -4.73 -7.43 -8.48
CA GLY A 18 -4.42 -8.38 -7.41
C GLY A 18 -3.07 -8.12 -6.76
N HIS A 19 -2.02 -7.93 -7.58
CA HIS A 19 -0.68 -7.58 -7.07
C HIS A 19 -0.67 -6.27 -6.29
N MET A 20 -1.38 -5.25 -6.78
CA MET A 20 -1.48 -3.96 -6.09
C MET A 20 -2.20 -4.10 -4.74
N CYS A 21 -3.32 -4.82 -4.68
CA CYS A 21 -4.04 -5.09 -3.43
C CYS A 21 -3.18 -5.81 -2.40
N LEU A 22 -2.48 -6.87 -2.81
CA LEU A 22 -1.59 -7.64 -1.94
C LEU A 22 -0.48 -6.76 -1.36
N PHE A 23 0.11 -5.92 -2.20
CA PHE A 23 1.18 -5.04 -1.81
C PHE A 23 0.73 -3.94 -0.84
N CYS A 24 -0.43 -3.33 -1.08
CA CYS A 24 -1.07 -2.39 -0.15
C CYS A 24 -1.35 -3.05 1.21
N ALA A 25 -1.91 -4.26 1.21
CA ALA A 25 -2.25 -4.99 2.45
C ALA A 25 -1.00 -5.35 3.26
N VAL A 26 0.04 -5.88 2.61
CA VAL A 26 1.32 -6.18 3.27
C VAL A 26 1.97 -4.91 3.80
N GLY A 27 1.92 -3.81 3.05
CA GLY A 27 2.42 -2.50 3.48
C GLY A 27 1.73 -2.00 4.75
N GLU A 28 0.40 -2.03 4.80
CA GLU A 28 -0.36 -1.60 5.98
C GLU A 28 -0.11 -2.50 7.20
N ILE A 29 -0.08 -3.83 7.01
CA ILE A 29 0.25 -4.77 8.10
C ILE A 29 1.66 -4.50 8.64
N LEU A 30 2.63 -4.29 7.75
CA LEU A 30 4.01 -4.02 8.15
C LEU A 30 4.11 -2.72 8.96
N VAL A 31 3.41 -1.66 8.55
CA VAL A 31 3.35 -0.38 9.28
C VAL A 31 2.74 -0.59 10.68
N ALA A 32 1.58 -1.25 10.76
CA ALA A 32 0.91 -1.50 12.03
C ALA A 32 1.75 -2.34 13.01
N LYS A 33 2.49 -3.34 12.51
CA LYS A 33 3.40 -4.15 13.32
C LYS A 33 4.62 -3.35 13.77
N CYS A 34 5.19 -2.52 12.90
CA CYS A 34 6.29 -1.62 13.27
C CYS A 34 5.87 -0.62 14.34
N GLU A 35 4.66 -0.07 14.28
CA GLU A 35 4.11 0.85 15.28
C GLU A 35 3.90 0.16 16.64
N ALA A 36 3.38 -1.07 16.65
CA ALA A 36 3.25 -1.86 17.88
C ALA A 36 4.62 -2.17 18.51
N ILE A 37 5.61 -2.53 17.70
CA ILE A 37 7.00 -2.74 18.16
C ILE A 37 7.60 -1.44 18.66
N TYR A 38 7.33 -0.31 17.99
CA TYR A 38 7.78 1.02 18.42
C TYR A 38 7.27 1.33 19.82
N HIS A 39 5.97 1.12 20.07
CA HIS A 39 5.35 1.40 21.36
C HIS A 39 5.93 0.50 22.47
N ALA A 40 6.03 -0.81 22.21
CA ALA A 40 6.58 -1.77 23.17
C ALA A 40 8.05 -1.48 23.51
N ALA A 41 8.82 -1.01 22.53
CA ALA A 41 10.21 -0.63 22.71
C ALA A 41 10.42 0.74 23.38
N TYR A 42 9.44 1.63 23.26
CA TYR A 42 9.43 2.91 23.97
C TYR A 42 9.10 2.73 25.45
N GLU A 43 8.19 1.79 25.78
CA GLU A 43 7.87 1.40 27.16
C GLU A 43 8.97 0.55 27.81
N HIS A 44 9.76 -0.19 27.03
CA HIS A 44 10.96 -0.83 27.54
C HIS A 44 12.10 0.18 27.71
N GLU A 45 12.88 0.06 28.78
CA GLU A 45 14.09 0.85 29.03
C GLU A 45 15.16 0.60 27.94
N TRP A 46 14.97 1.15 26.74
CA TRP A 46 15.82 0.98 25.56
C TRP A 46 17.27 1.40 25.79
N TYR A 47 17.49 2.27 26.78
CA TYR A 47 18.80 2.68 27.31
C TYR A 47 19.55 1.57 28.06
N LYS A 48 18.86 0.51 28.51
CA LYS A 48 19.48 -0.69 29.12
C LYS A 48 19.80 -1.81 28.12
N LEU A 49 19.34 -1.72 26.87
CA LEU A 49 19.63 -2.73 25.84
C LEU A 49 21.03 -2.56 25.25
N LYS A 50 21.64 -3.68 24.80
CA LYS A 50 22.93 -3.66 24.11
C LYS A 50 22.90 -2.65 22.94
N PRO A 51 23.90 -1.77 22.80
CA PRO A 51 23.87 -0.64 21.87
C PRO A 51 23.69 -1.07 20.41
N LYS A 52 24.17 -2.25 20.00
CA LYS A 52 23.92 -2.81 18.66
C LYS A 52 22.44 -3.07 18.38
N LYS A 53 21.69 -3.62 19.34
CA LYS A 53 20.26 -3.90 19.18
C LYS A 53 19.43 -2.62 19.25
N ALA A 54 19.78 -1.72 20.17
CA ALA A 54 19.16 -0.41 20.27
C ALA A 54 19.31 0.38 18.96
N LYS A 55 20.50 0.40 18.34
CA LYS A 55 20.74 1.11 17.06
C LYS A 55 19.90 0.55 15.90
N ILE A 56 19.77 -0.78 15.81
CA ILE A 56 18.94 -1.42 14.78
C ILE A 56 17.46 -1.08 15.00
N LEU A 57 16.99 -1.12 16.25
CA LEU A 57 15.63 -0.76 16.60
C LEU A 57 15.35 0.72 16.27
N LEU A 58 16.25 1.63 16.64
CA LEU A 58 16.17 3.06 16.33
C LEU A 58 16.18 3.35 14.83
N LEU A 59 16.99 2.62 14.06
CA LEU A 59 16.99 2.71 12.59
C LEU A 59 15.66 2.23 11.99
N ILE A 60 15.09 1.14 12.50
CA ILE A 60 13.79 0.64 12.07
C ILE A 60 12.69 1.63 12.46
N MET A 61 12.73 2.21 13.66
CA MET A 61 11.79 3.23 14.14
C MET A 61 11.87 4.51 13.30
N ILE A 62 13.06 5.05 13.01
CA ILE A 62 13.24 6.23 12.16
C ILE A 62 12.76 5.94 10.73
N ARG A 63 13.01 4.72 10.22
CA ARG A 63 12.55 4.29 8.91
C ARG A 63 11.04 4.04 8.84
N ALA A 64 10.42 3.62 9.94
CA ALA A 64 8.98 3.36 10.06
C ALA A 64 8.17 4.62 10.40
N ASN A 65 8.78 5.60 11.07
CA ASN A 65 8.21 6.93 11.34
C ASN A 65 8.20 7.80 10.06
N LYS A 66 9.07 7.49 9.08
CA LYS A 66 8.73 7.83 7.70
C LYS A 66 7.63 6.87 7.28
N PRO A 67 6.41 7.34 7.03
CA PRO A 67 5.34 6.44 6.71
C PRO A 67 5.78 5.64 5.50
N LEU A 68 5.86 4.33 5.68
CA LEU A 68 6.12 3.34 4.64
C LEU A 68 4.86 3.25 3.75
N TYR A 69 4.31 4.40 3.36
CA TYR A 69 3.44 4.51 2.22
C TYR A 69 4.31 4.09 1.06
N ILE A 70 4.09 2.87 0.57
CA ILE A 70 4.78 2.44 -0.61
C ILE A 70 4.22 3.32 -1.73
N THR A 71 4.94 4.38 -2.04
CA THR A 71 4.38 5.47 -2.81
C THR A 71 4.55 5.08 -4.27
N ALA A 72 3.46 4.92 -5.02
CA ALA A 72 3.56 4.74 -6.46
C ALA A 72 4.19 6.01 -7.06
N GLY A 73 5.41 5.88 -7.58
CA GLY A 73 6.12 6.97 -8.26
C GLY A 73 6.40 8.22 -7.40
N LYS A 74 6.48 8.12 -6.06
CA LYS A 74 6.64 9.27 -5.11
C LYS A 74 5.46 10.25 -5.03
N ILE A 75 4.34 10.00 -5.71
CA ILE A 75 3.23 10.98 -5.82
C ILE A 75 1.97 10.50 -5.09
N PHE A 76 1.70 9.19 -5.05
CA PHE A 76 0.51 8.65 -4.39
C PHE A 76 0.83 7.55 -3.37
N PRO A 77 0.37 7.67 -2.10
CA PRO A 77 0.49 6.57 -1.15
C PRO A 77 -0.35 5.39 -1.65
N MET A 78 0.28 4.24 -1.94
CA MET A 78 -0.45 3.01 -2.22
C MET A 78 -1.02 2.45 -0.92
N THR A 79 -2.15 3.00 -0.52
CA THR A 79 -3.01 2.47 0.53
C THR A 79 -4.24 1.84 -0.08
N MET A 80 -4.92 0.97 0.68
CA MET A 80 -6.18 0.37 0.23
C MET A 80 -7.22 1.45 -0.10
N SER A 81 -7.21 2.55 0.66
CA SER A 81 -8.10 3.71 0.43
C SER A 81 -7.86 4.39 -0.93
N THR A 82 -6.60 4.61 -1.32
CA THR A 82 -6.26 5.25 -2.61
C THR A 82 -6.66 4.35 -3.78
N PHE A 83 -6.45 3.04 -3.68
CA PHE A 83 -6.87 2.08 -4.70
C PHE A 83 -8.40 2.05 -4.87
N CYS A 84 -9.16 1.98 -3.77
CA CYS A 84 -10.62 2.06 -3.81
C CYS A 84 -11.12 3.37 -4.42
N ASN A 85 -10.49 4.50 -4.10
CA ASN A 85 -10.85 5.80 -4.70
C ASN A 85 -10.54 5.85 -6.20
N LEU A 86 -9.45 5.22 -6.65
CA LEU A 86 -9.12 5.11 -8.07
C LEU A 86 -10.17 4.28 -8.83
N ILE A 87 -10.60 3.14 -8.27
CA ILE A 87 -11.67 2.32 -8.86
C ILE A 87 -12.99 3.10 -8.89
N LYS A 88 -13.37 3.78 -7.79
CA LYS A 88 -14.59 4.59 -7.76
C LYS A 88 -14.57 5.70 -8.80
N THR A 89 -13.45 6.41 -8.93
CA THR A 89 -13.30 7.50 -9.89
C THR A 89 -13.37 6.98 -11.32
N SER A 90 -12.64 5.91 -11.64
CA SER A 90 -12.67 5.30 -12.98
C SER A 90 -14.07 4.78 -13.34
N ALA A 91 -14.77 4.11 -12.43
CA ALA A 91 -16.16 3.70 -12.62
C ALA A 91 -17.08 4.92 -12.82
N GLY A 92 -16.88 6.00 -12.06
CA GLY A 92 -17.62 7.25 -12.23
C GLY A 92 -17.45 7.88 -13.62
N TYR A 93 -16.21 7.92 -14.14
CA TYR A 93 -15.94 8.38 -15.50
C TYR A 93 -16.60 7.51 -16.56
N ILE A 94 -16.54 6.18 -16.41
CA ILE A 94 -17.20 5.23 -17.32
C ILE A 94 -18.71 5.48 -17.31
N SER A 95 -19.32 5.61 -16.13
CA SER A 95 -20.76 5.89 -15.99
C SER A 95 -21.15 7.22 -16.62
N PHE A 96 -20.34 8.28 -16.44
CA PHE A 96 -20.59 9.58 -17.06
C PHE A 96 -20.52 9.51 -18.59
N LEU A 97 -19.50 8.85 -19.13
CA LEU A 97 -19.37 8.63 -20.58
C LEU A 97 -20.55 7.83 -21.13
N PHE A 98 -21.00 6.80 -20.41
CA PHE A 98 -22.15 5.99 -20.79
C PHE A 98 -23.45 6.80 -20.82
N ALA A 99 -23.63 7.70 -19.85
CA ALA A 99 -24.80 8.58 -19.77
C ALA A 99 -24.81 9.67 -20.85
N MET A 100 -23.64 10.10 -21.33
CA MET A 100 -23.50 11.08 -22.42
C MET A 100 -23.70 10.47 -23.81
N GLN A 101 -23.63 9.15 -23.91
CA GLN A 101 -23.69 8.41 -25.18
C GLN A 101 -25.08 7.83 -25.47
N GLY A 102 -26.04 7.97 -24.54
CA GLY A 102 -27.47 7.66 -24.70
C GLY A 102 -28.32 8.92 -24.73
#